data_AF-A0A930QBI3-F1
#
_entry.id   AF-A0A930QBI3-F1
#
_cell.length_a   1.000
_cell.length_b   1.000
_cell.length_c   1.000
_cell.angle_alpha   90.00
_cell.angle_beta   90.00
_cell.angle_gamma   90.00
#
_symmetry.space_group_name_H-M   'P 1'
#
loop_
_entity.id
_entity.type
_entity.pdbx_description
1 polymer ?
#
loop_
_entity_poly.entity_id
_entity_poly.type
_entity_poly.pdbx_seq_one_letter_code
_entity_poly.pdbx_strand_id
1 'polypeptide(L)'
;NGQRLTGTSEIRCAGPTLSVNNVRSSAPFEIRAIGDKKSLENALRMRGGVAETLGVWGIQLDIKASNDVYIPPYRGSIRQSYAHETAEREEESK
;
A
#
# COMPACT_ATOMS: atom_id res chain seq x y z
N ASN A 1 -0.18 5.23 8.08
CA ASN A 1 0.07 6.70 7.90
C ASN A 1 -0.79 7.35 6.80
N GLY A 2 -2.06 6.92 6.64
CA GLY A 2 -3.07 7.63 5.83
C GLY A 2 -2.91 7.66 4.29
N GLN A 3 -1.77 7.25 3.73
CA GLN A 3 -1.55 7.24 2.28
C GLN A 3 -2.10 5.96 1.63
N ARG A 4 -2.86 6.12 0.53
CA ARG A 4 -3.35 5.01 -0.30
C ARG A 4 -2.31 4.67 -1.36
N LEU A 5 -1.90 3.40 -1.42
CA LEU A 5 -1.08 2.87 -2.50
C LEU A 5 -1.96 2.52 -3.72
N THR A 6 -1.46 2.86 -4.89
CA THR A 6 -2.03 2.60 -6.21
C THR A 6 -0.90 2.11 -7.13
N GLY A 7 -1.22 1.69 -8.37
CA GLY A 7 -0.22 1.27 -9.34
C GLY A 7 0.82 2.34 -9.71
N THR A 8 0.52 3.61 -9.45
CA THR A 8 1.41 4.76 -9.71
C THR A 8 1.95 5.39 -8.43
N SER A 9 1.76 4.75 -7.27
CA SER A 9 2.27 5.28 -6.02
C SER A 9 3.79 5.20 -5.93
N GLU A 10 4.39 6.29 -5.48
CA GLU A 10 5.82 6.40 -5.23
C GLU A 10 6.15 6.11 -3.76
N ILE A 11 7.28 5.45 -3.53
CA ILE A 11 7.87 5.27 -2.20
C ILE A 11 9.34 5.66 -2.31
N ARG A 12 9.77 6.67 -1.54
CA ARG A 12 11.15 7.17 -1.57
C ARG A 12 11.73 7.33 -0.16
N CYS A 13 13.02 7.09 -0.05
CA CYS A 13 13.81 7.54 1.11
C CYS A 13 13.91 9.07 1.10
N ALA A 14 13.66 9.70 2.24
CA ALA A 14 13.76 11.14 2.44
C ALA A 14 14.50 11.43 3.75
N GLY A 15 15.79 11.07 3.80
CA GLY A 15 16.63 11.18 4.99
C GLY A 15 16.14 10.22 6.09
N PRO A 16 15.87 10.70 7.32
CA PRO A 16 15.36 9.84 8.40
C PRO A 16 13.87 9.51 8.25
N THR A 17 13.22 9.95 7.16
CA THR A 17 11.78 9.77 6.91
C THR A 17 11.52 8.99 5.61
N LEU A 18 10.31 8.44 5.49
CA LEU A 18 9.81 7.87 4.25
C LEU A 18 8.84 8.84 3.59
N SER A 19 8.93 8.99 2.28
CA SER A 19 7.98 9.75 1.46
C SER A 19 7.11 8.81 0.65
N VAL A 20 5.79 8.89 0.82
CA VAL A 20 4.80 8.12 0.06
C VAL A 20 3.83 9.10 -0.59
N ASN A 21 3.68 9.05 -1.92
CA ASN A 21 2.89 10.03 -2.69
C ASN A 21 3.24 11.49 -2.32
N ASN A 22 4.54 11.82 -2.26
CA ASN A 22 5.08 13.11 -1.84
C ASN A 22 4.73 13.57 -0.41
N VAL A 23 4.14 12.69 0.42
CA VAL A 23 3.87 12.95 1.84
C VAL A 23 4.93 12.25 2.69
N ARG A 24 5.68 13.04 3.47
CA ARG A 24 6.71 12.53 4.38
C ARG A 24 6.09 12.01 5.67
N SER A 25 6.63 10.93 6.21
CA SER A 25 6.24 10.33 7.48
C SER A 25 7.45 9.71 8.16
N SER A 26 7.52 9.85 9.49
CA SER A 26 8.48 9.17 10.35
C SER A 26 7.83 7.94 11.00
N ALA A 27 8.66 7.06 11.56
CA ALA A 27 8.18 5.96 12.38
C ALA A 27 7.38 6.48 13.61
N PRO A 28 6.44 5.69 14.15
CA PRO A 28 6.04 4.35 13.71
C PRO A 28 5.17 4.37 12.43
N PHE A 29 5.23 3.27 11.67
CA PHE A 29 4.45 3.11 10.44
C PHE A 29 3.28 2.16 10.65
N GLU A 30 2.13 2.51 10.07
CA GLU A 30 0.92 1.68 10.06
C GLU A 30 0.52 1.39 8.62
N ILE A 31 0.55 0.09 8.26
CA ILE A 31 0.17 -0.44 6.96
C ILE A 31 -1.12 -1.24 7.14
N ARG A 32 -2.15 -0.87 6.38
CA ARG A 32 -3.45 -1.56 6.37
C ARG A 32 -3.71 -2.13 4.98
N ALA A 33 -4.15 -3.38 4.92
CA ALA A 33 -4.44 -4.09 3.68
C ALA A 33 -5.79 -4.83 3.80
N ILE A 34 -6.49 -4.97 2.66
CA ILE A 34 -7.74 -5.72 2.54
C ILE A 34 -7.48 -6.87 1.57
N GLY A 35 -7.88 -8.09 1.96
CA GLY A 35 -7.70 -9.31 1.18
C GLY A 35 -8.00 -10.54 2.03
N ASP A 36 -7.64 -11.73 1.53
CA ASP A 36 -7.73 -12.95 2.33
C ASP A 36 -6.76 -12.89 3.50
N LYS A 37 -7.30 -12.90 4.72
CA LYS A 37 -6.53 -12.64 5.94
C LYS A 37 -5.41 -13.65 6.14
N LYS A 38 -5.69 -14.92 5.90
CA LYS A 38 -4.74 -16.01 6.10
C LYS A 38 -3.60 -15.89 5.10
N SER A 39 -3.89 -15.61 3.83
CA SER A 39 -2.89 -15.39 2.80
C SER A 39 -2.02 -14.17 3.09
N LEU A 40 -2.62 -13.04 3.51
CA LEU A 40 -1.88 -11.83 3.87
C LEU A 40 -0.96 -12.04 5.07
N GLU A 41 -1.46 -12.67 6.14
CA GLU A 41 -0.65 -12.95 7.32
C GLU A 41 0.48 -13.93 7.01
N ASN A 42 0.18 -15.00 6.27
CA ASN A 42 1.19 -15.98 5.87
C ASN A 42 2.27 -15.35 5.00
N ALA A 43 1.92 -14.45 4.07
CA ALA A 43 2.88 -13.75 3.22
C ALA A 43 3.87 -12.91 4.04
N LEU A 44 3.41 -12.26 5.11
CA LEU A 44 4.28 -11.50 6.01
C LEU A 44 5.18 -12.41 6.85
N ARG A 45 4.64 -13.56 7.31
CA ARG A 45 5.32 -14.54 8.18
C ARG A 45 6.07 -15.64 7.43
N MET A 46 6.27 -15.50 6.11
CA MET A 46 7.04 -16.47 5.34
C MET A 46 8.43 -16.64 5.94
N ARG A 47 8.89 -17.89 6.09
CA ARG A 47 10.25 -18.19 6.56
C ARG A 47 11.28 -17.54 5.62
N GLY A 48 12.26 -16.86 6.19
CA GLY A 48 13.23 -16.05 5.43
C GLY A 48 12.62 -14.81 4.76
N GLY A 49 11.37 -14.48 5.07
CA GLY A 49 10.65 -13.34 4.54
C GLY A 49 10.82 -12.07 5.36
N VAL A 50 9.98 -11.07 5.06
CA VAL A 50 10.15 -9.70 5.55
C VAL A 50 10.07 -9.57 7.07
N ALA A 51 9.16 -10.28 7.75
CA ALA A 51 9.04 -10.18 9.20
C ALA A 51 10.29 -10.68 9.93
N GLU A 52 10.89 -11.77 9.44
CA GLU A 52 12.11 -12.34 10.01
C GLU A 52 13.31 -11.41 9.74
N THR A 53 13.48 -10.93 8.50
CA THR A 53 14.56 -10.00 8.15
C THR A 53 14.52 -8.73 8.98
N LEU A 54 13.34 -8.13 9.14
CA LEU A 54 13.18 -6.90 9.92
C LEU A 54 13.44 -7.15 11.42
N GLY A 55 13.03 -8.32 11.93
CA GLY A 55 13.34 -8.72 13.30
C GLY A 55 14.85 -8.82 13.58
N VAL A 56 15.63 -9.37 12.63
CA VAL A 56 17.11 -9.43 12.74
C VAL A 56 17.74 -8.03 12.83
N TRP A 57 17.15 -7.03 12.19
CA TRP A 57 17.59 -5.62 12.28
C TRP A 57 17.10 -4.92 13.56
N GLY A 58 16.43 -5.61 14.47
CA GLY A 58 15.87 -5.05 15.69
C GLY A 58 14.59 -4.23 15.45
N ILE A 59 13.98 -4.31 14.27
CA ILE A 59 12.74 -3.61 13.94
C ILE A 59 11.55 -4.44 14.42
N GLN A 60 10.70 -3.82 15.24
CA GLN A 60 9.52 -4.45 15.81
C GLN A 60 8.34 -4.38 14.82
N LEU A 61 7.71 -5.53 14.56
CA LEU A 61 6.44 -5.62 13.83
C LEU A 61 5.32 -6.10 14.74
N ASP A 62 4.16 -5.45 14.64
CA ASP A 62 2.88 -5.94 15.15
C ASP A 62 1.97 -6.27 13.96
N ILE A 63 1.46 -7.51 13.92
CA ILE A 63 0.62 -8.03 12.84
C ILE A 63 -0.73 -8.41 13.44
N LYS A 64 -1.78 -7.70 13.03
CA LYS A 64 -3.14 -7.90 13.53
C LYS A 64 -4.13 -8.13 12.40
N ALA A 65 -4.85 -9.25 12.45
CA ALA A 65 -5.98 -9.51 11.58
C ALA A 65 -7.25 -8.81 12.11
N SER A 66 -8.03 -8.17 11.23
CA SER A 66 -9.31 -7.53 11.58
C SER A 66 -10.40 -7.89 10.56
N ASN A 67 -11.65 -8.01 11.01
CA ASN A 67 -12.82 -8.17 10.13
C ASN A 67 -13.22 -6.86 9.45
N ASP A 68 -12.84 -5.74 10.04
CA ASP A 68 -13.15 -4.41 9.54
C ASP A 68 -11.88 -3.58 9.47
N VAL A 69 -11.57 -3.09 8.28
CA VAL A 69 -10.37 -2.30 7.99
C VAL A 69 -10.75 -1.17 7.05
N TYR A 70 -10.71 0.06 7.55
CA TYR A 70 -10.88 1.24 6.72
C TYR A 70 -9.56 1.63 6.04
N ILE A 71 -9.54 1.74 4.71
CA ILE A 71 -8.42 2.31 3.94
C ILE A 71 -8.89 3.62 3.31
N PRO A 72 -8.22 4.77 3.56
CA PRO A 72 -8.61 6.04 3.00
C PRO A 72 -8.50 6.05 1.47
N PRO A 73 -9.29 6.88 0.78
CA PRO A 73 -9.19 7.03 -0.67
C PRO A 73 -7.85 7.66 -1.06
N TYR A 74 -7.44 7.40 -2.31
CA TYR A 74 -6.33 8.13 -2.91
C TYR A 74 -6.75 9.58 -3.16
N ARG A 75 -5.92 10.54 -2.75
CA ARG A 75 -6.19 11.98 -2.88
C ARG A 75 -5.47 12.65 -4.06
N GLY A 76 -4.62 11.92 -4.78
CA GLY A 76 -3.96 12.45 -5.97
C GLY A 76 -4.84 12.37 -7.21
N SER A 77 -4.44 13.07 -8.27
CA SER A 77 -5.09 13.00 -9.58
C SER A 77 -4.33 12.07 -10.52
N ILE A 78 -5.02 11.15 -11.18
CA ILE A 78 -4.49 10.43 -12.34
C ILE A 78 -4.95 11.20 -13.58
N ARG A 79 -4.02 11.85 -14.27
CA ARG A 79 -4.33 12.57 -15.52
C ARG A 79 -3.70 11.84 -16.69
N GLN A 80 -4.56 11.32 -17.57
CA GLN A 80 -4.14 10.74 -18.84
C GLN A 80 -4.24 11.83 -19.92
N SER A 81 -3.10 12.36 -20.36
CA SER A 81 -3.09 13.41 -21.40
C SER A 81 -3.17 12.84 -22.82
N TYR A 82 -2.83 11.56 -22.99
CA TYR A 82 -2.72 10.91 -24.30
C TYR A 82 -3.55 9.62 -24.41
N ALA A 83 -3.67 8.86 -23.31
CA ALA A 83 -4.48 7.66 -23.29
C ALA A 83 -5.98 7.99 -23.28
N HIS A 84 -6.75 7.27 -24.08
CA HIS A 84 -8.20 7.34 -24.17
C HIS A 84 -8.78 5.92 -24.16
N GLU A 85 -10.05 5.81 -23.80
CA GLU A 85 -10.75 4.53 -23.81
C GLU A 85 -11.03 4.07 -25.25
N THR A 86 -10.99 2.76 -25.49
CA THR A 86 -11.37 2.18 -26.78
C THR A 86 -12.89 2.20 -26.93
N ALA A 87 -13.38 2.44 -28.16
CA ALA A 87 -14.80 2.58 -28.48
C ALA A 87 -15.69 1.39 -28.06
N GLU A 88 -15.12 0.19 -27.89
CA GLU A 88 -15.85 -1.03 -27.49
C GLU A 88 -16.53 -0.93 -26.12
N ARG A 89 -16.10 -0.02 -25.23
CA ARG A 89 -16.69 0.14 -23.89
C ARG A 89 -17.95 1.02 -23.85
N GLU A 90 -18.20 1.83 -24.87
CA GLU A 90 -19.37 2.73 -24.87
C GLU A 90 -20.69 1.98 -25.12
N GLU A 91 -20.65 0.82 -25.78
CA GLU A 91 -21.86 0.04 -26.12
C GLU A 91 -22.39 -0.81 -24.95
N GLU A 92 -21.54 -1.22 -24.01
CA GLU A 92 -21.94 -1.99 -22.82
C GLU A 92 -22.48 -1.14 -21.65
N SER A 93 -22.36 0.19 -21.74
CA SER A 93 -22.81 1.12 -20.70
C SER A 93 -24.15 1.82 -21.02
N LYS A 94 -24.82 1.46 -22.12
CA LYS A 94 -26.15 1.98 -22.48
C LYS A 94 -27.29 1.03 -22.11
#